data_AF-A0A0X3AT09-F1
#
_entry.id   AF-A0A0X3AT09-F1
#
_cell.length_a   1.000
_cell.length_b   1.000
_cell.length_c   1.000
_cell.angle_alpha   90.00
_cell.angle_beta   90.00
_cell.angle_gamma   90.00
#
_symmetry.space_group_name_H-M   'P 1'
#
loop_
_entity.id
_entity.type
_entity.pdbx_description
1 polymer ?
#
loop_
_entity_poly.entity_id
_entity_poly.type
_entity_poly.pdbx_seq_one_letter_code
_entity_poly.pdbx_strand_id
1 'polypeptide(L)'
;MYFIGEEASWNGFSYFNSKFGVYFEGHNKGTVAHETMHAMRLPHTFDGLRGEFTYKAQQTDNFMDYCHWSQDIEGNVRTPVEGRTLFRWQMIKLNYNLKYTH
;
A
#
# COMPACT_ATOMS: atom_id res chain seq x y z
N MET A 1 15.60 19.50 -1.02
CA MET A 1 15.30 18.19 -1.63
C MET A 1 15.35 18.40 -3.13
N TYR A 2 16.28 17.74 -3.80
CA TYR A 2 16.41 17.83 -5.26
C TYR A 2 15.84 16.55 -5.86
N PHE A 3 14.90 16.70 -6.79
CA PHE A 3 14.45 15.63 -7.66
C PHE A 3 15.10 15.89 -9.02
N ILE A 4 16.12 15.11 -9.36
CA ILE A 4 16.67 15.09 -10.72
C ILE A 4 15.84 14.05 -11.47
N GLY A 5 15.28 14.44 -12.62
CA GLY A 5 14.23 13.70 -13.31
C GLY A 5 14.62 12.27 -13.66
N GLU A 6 14.06 11.32 -12.92
CA GLU A 6 14.00 9.91 -13.27
C GLU A 6 12.56 9.57 -13.67
N GLU A 7 12.41 8.83 -14.77
CA GLU A 7 11.14 8.23 -15.12
C GLU A 7 10.93 7.02 -14.20
N ALA A 8 9.87 7.06 -13.40
CA ALA A 8 9.46 5.94 -12.57
C ALA A 8 8.30 5.20 -13.23
N SER A 9 8.36 3.86 -13.26
CA SER A 9 7.26 3.02 -13.72
C SER A 9 6.15 2.83 -12.68
N TRP A 10 6.08 3.71 -11.66
CA TRP A 10 5.10 3.69 -10.59
C TRP A 10 4.50 5.08 -10.36
N ASN A 11 3.30 5.13 -9.77
CA ASN A 11 2.54 6.37 -9.61
C ASN A 11 2.94 7.21 -8.38
N GLY A 12 3.77 6.67 -7.50
CA GLY A 12 4.24 7.33 -6.29
C GLY A 12 4.97 6.37 -5.38
N PHE A 13 5.57 6.90 -4.32
CA PHE A 13 6.20 6.10 -3.27
C PHE A 13 6.23 6.84 -1.94
N SER A 14 6.37 6.07 -0.88
CA SER A 14 6.71 6.51 0.47
C SER A 14 7.61 5.47 1.12
N TYR A 15 8.48 5.91 2.02
CA TYR A 15 9.21 4.95 2.85
C TYR A 15 8.35 4.54 4.04
N PHE A 16 8.56 3.31 4.49
CA PHE A 16 7.94 2.82 5.73
C PHE A 16 8.32 3.73 6.91
N ASN A 17 7.35 4.16 7.72
CA ASN A 17 7.56 5.09 8.84
C ASN A 17 8.13 6.47 8.43
N SER A 18 7.74 6.99 7.28
CA SER A 18 8.18 8.32 6.82
C SER A 18 7.18 9.43 7.17
N LYS A 19 7.63 10.68 7.08
CA LYS A 19 6.78 11.88 7.22
C LYS A 19 6.44 12.52 5.88
N PHE A 20 6.73 11.84 4.77
CA PHE A 20 6.51 12.35 3.42
C PHE A 20 6.19 11.21 2.45
N GLY A 21 5.45 11.55 1.40
CA GLY A 21 5.25 10.71 0.23
C GLY A 21 5.48 11.54 -1.03
N VAL A 22 5.86 10.88 -2.12
CA VAL A 22 6.06 11.48 -3.43
C VAL A 22 5.02 10.88 -4.38
N TYR A 23 4.34 11.74 -5.12
CA TYR A 23 3.28 11.34 -6.05
C TYR A 23 3.59 11.91 -7.42
N PHE A 24 3.61 11.04 -8.43
CA PHE A 24 3.92 11.40 -9.81
C PHE A 24 2.65 11.69 -10.62
N GLU A 25 2.82 12.20 -11.83
CA GLU A 25 1.73 12.35 -12.77
C GLU A 25 1.08 10.97 -13.05
N GLY A 26 -0.26 10.90 -13.04
CA GLY A 26 -1.01 9.63 -13.17
C GLY A 26 -1.41 8.96 -11.84
N HIS A 27 -1.00 9.49 -10.68
CA HIS A 27 -1.48 8.99 -9.39
C HIS A 27 -3.00 9.14 -9.22
N ASN A 28 -3.58 8.23 -8.44
CA ASN A 28 -4.99 8.28 -8.08
C ASN A 28 -5.17 8.23 -6.55
N LYS A 29 -6.43 8.35 -6.09
CA LYS A 29 -6.76 8.31 -4.65
C LYS A 29 -6.28 7.02 -3.97
N GLY A 30 -6.24 5.91 -4.69
CA GLY A 30 -5.72 4.62 -4.20
C GLY A 30 -4.21 4.64 -3.97
N THR A 31 -3.44 5.24 -4.88
CA THR A 31 -1.99 5.46 -4.72
C THR A 31 -1.72 6.31 -3.47
N VAL A 32 -2.44 7.42 -3.32
CA VAL A 32 -2.28 8.31 -2.15
C VAL A 32 -2.55 7.57 -0.84
N ALA A 33 -3.64 6.81 -0.78
CA ALA A 33 -3.98 6.02 0.40
C ALA A 33 -2.95 4.93 0.71
N HIS A 34 -2.48 4.20 -0.31
CA HIS A 34 -1.48 3.12 -0.16
C HIS A 34 -0.17 3.65 0.42
N GLU A 35 0.37 4.72 -0.15
CA GLU A 35 1.62 5.31 0.33
C GLU A 35 1.45 5.96 1.72
N THR A 36 0.32 6.59 1.98
CA THR A 36 0.04 7.14 3.32
C THR A 36 0.07 6.03 4.38
N MET A 37 -0.45 4.85 4.06
CA MET A 37 -0.45 3.70 4.97
C MET A 37 0.96 3.15 5.23
N HIS A 38 1.84 3.08 4.21
CA HIS A 38 3.26 2.76 4.40
C HIS A 38 3.96 3.76 5.32
N ALA A 39 3.74 5.06 5.08
CA ALA A 39 4.26 6.13 5.95
C ALA A 39 3.80 5.95 7.41
N MET A 40 2.59 5.44 7.63
CA MET A 40 2.03 5.11 8.94
C MET A 40 2.36 3.69 9.46
N ARG A 41 3.40 3.05 8.92
CA ARG A 41 3.93 1.74 9.34
C ARG A 41 3.00 0.56 9.07
N LEU A 42 2.18 0.64 8.03
CA LEU A 42 1.43 -0.51 7.56
C LEU A 42 2.21 -1.18 6.42
N PRO A 43 2.69 -2.43 6.60
CA PRO A 43 3.42 -3.13 5.55
C PRO A 43 2.46 -3.75 4.54
N HIS A 44 3.02 -4.18 3.40
CA HIS A 44 2.30 -5.05 2.47
C HIS A 44 1.86 -6.34 3.16
N THR A 45 0.70 -6.87 2.75
CA THR A 45 0.22 -8.17 3.23
C THR A 45 0.97 -9.36 2.63
N PHE A 46 1.96 -9.11 1.76
CA PHE A 46 2.83 -10.11 1.15
C PHE A 46 4.33 -9.89 1.48
N ASP A 47 4.66 -8.98 2.42
CA ASP A 47 6.06 -8.63 2.75
C ASP A 47 6.83 -9.78 3.43
N GLY A 48 6.18 -10.88 3.84
CA GLY A 48 6.81 -12.11 4.36
C GLY A 48 7.49 -11.99 5.73
N LEU A 49 8.01 -10.79 6.04
CA LEU A 49 8.89 -10.48 7.17
C LEU A 49 8.25 -9.48 8.13
N ARG A 50 7.38 -8.59 7.63
CA ARG A 50 6.76 -7.50 8.43
C ARG A 50 5.24 -7.61 8.56
N GLY A 51 4.60 -8.43 7.73
CA GLY A 51 3.17 -8.71 7.79
C GLY A 51 2.83 -9.69 8.91
N GLU A 52 1.73 -9.46 9.63
CA GLU A 52 1.21 -10.43 10.61
C GLU A 52 0.64 -11.66 9.90
N PHE A 53 0.13 -11.45 8.69
CA PHE A 53 -0.28 -12.48 7.76
C PHE A 53 0.43 -12.23 6.44
N THR A 54 0.98 -13.28 5.83
CA THR A 54 1.62 -13.21 4.51
C THR A 54 0.75 -13.95 3.51
N TYR A 55 0.24 -13.21 2.52
CA TYR A 55 -0.51 -13.71 1.39
C TYR A 55 0.33 -13.62 0.12
N LYS A 56 -0.12 -14.28 -0.95
CA LYS A 56 0.39 -14.00 -2.29
C LYS A 56 -0.11 -12.63 -2.73
N ALA A 57 0.74 -11.87 -3.43
CA ALA A 57 0.37 -10.56 -3.95
C ALA A 57 -0.89 -10.63 -4.82
N GLN A 58 -1.76 -9.63 -4.68
CA GLN A 58 -3.04 -9.42 -5.35
C GLN A 58 -4.09 -10.52 -5.16
N GLN A 59 -3.86 -11.47 -4.25
CA GLN A 59 -4.83 -12.52 -3.93
C GLN A 59 -5.83 -12.08 -2.86
N THR A 60 -5.77 -10.81 -2.43
CA THR A 60 -6.70 -10.26 -1.46
C THR A 60 -7.17 -8.87 -1.89
N ASP A 61 -8.38 -8.51 -1.48
CA ASP A 61 -8.89 -7.17 -1.67
C ASP A 61 -8.62 -6.35 -0.40
N ASN A 62 -7.45 -5.71 -0.37
CA ASN A 62 -7.06 -4.80 0.71
C ASN A 62 -6.13 -3.68 0.18
N PHE A 63 -6.03 -2.57 0.92
CA PHE A 63 -5.27 -1.39 0.48
C PHE A 63 -3.79 -1.68 0.19
N MET A 64 -3.19 -2.54 1.02
CA MET A 64 -1.78 -2.93 0.94
C MET A 64 -1.54 -4.12 0.01
N ASP A 65 -2.56 -4.55 -0.74
CA ASP A 65 -2.47 -5.59 -1.76
C ASP A 65 -2.95 -5.09 -3.13
N TYR A 66 -2.75 -3.79 -3.37
CA TYR A 66 -3.06 -3.12 -4.62
C TYR A 66 -4.52 -3.29 -5.07
N CYS A 67 -5.48 -3.29 -4.15
CA CYS A 67 -6.90 -3.43 -4.49
C CYS A 67 -7.41 -2.36 -5.48
N HIS A 68 -6.71 -1.22 -5.56
CA HIS A 68 -7.01 -0.10 -6.45
C HIS A 68 -6.45 -0.27 -7.87
N TRP A 69 -5.70 -1.34 -8.15
CA TRP A 69 -5.20 -1.63 -9.50
C TRP A 69 -6.28 -2.36 -10.32
N SER A 70 -6.41 -1.95 -11.58
CA SER A 70 -7.28 -2.61 -12.56
C SER A 70 -6.64 -3.84 -13.19
N GLN A 71 -5.32 -3.96 -13.09
CA GLN A 71 -4.52 -5.05 -13.64
C GLN A 71 -3.74 -5.77 -12.55
N ASP A 72 -3.52 -7.06 -12.74
CA ASP A 72 -2.61 -7.85 -11.92
C ASP A 72 -1.13 -7.56 -12.27
N ILE A 73 -0.19 -8.15 -11.53
CA ILE A 73 1.26 -7.99 -11.76
C ILE A 73 1.72 -8.56 -13.11
N GLU A 74 0.90 -9.39 -13.77
CA GLU A 74 1.15 -9.97 -15.09
C GLU A 74 0.49 -9.16 -16.22
N GLY A 75 -0.25 -8.09 -15.89
CA GLY A 75 -0.94 -7.21 -16.83
C GLY A 75 -2.35 -7.66 -17.23
N ASN A 76 -2.88 -8.73 -16.63
CA ASN A 76 -4.24 -9.19 -16.90
C ASN A 76 -5.26 -8.37 -16.10
N VAL A 77 -6.54 -8.38 -16.53
CA VAL A 77 -7.62 -7.74 -15.77
C VAL A 77 -7.72 -8.38 -14.39
N ARG A 78 -7.57 -7.57 -13.34
CA ARG A 78 -7.66 -8.06 -11.95
C ARG A 78 -9.07 -8.54 -11.67
N THR A 79 -9.18 -9.77 -11.14
CA THR A 79 -10.43 -10.29 -10.58
C THR A 79 -10.43 -10.05 -9.07
N PRO A 80 -11.33 -9.21 -8.53
CA PRO A 80 -11.37 -8.95 -7.09
C PRO A 80 -11.65 -10.25 -6.31
N VAL A 81 -10.77 -10.58 -5.36
CA VAL A 81 -10.96 -11.72 -4.44
C VAL A 81 -11.80 -11.25 -3.25
N GLU A 82 -12.60 -12.13 -2.62
CA GLU A 82 -13.54 -11.76 -1.56
C GLU A 82 -12.88 -10.93 -0.43
N GLY A 83 -13.22 -9.64 -0.37
CA GLY A 83 -12.67 -8.69 0.59
C GLY A 83 -13.45 -8.68 1.90
N ARG A 84 -13.18 -9.60 2.83
CA ARG A 84 -13.91 -9.61 4.11
C ARG A 84 -13.10 -10.06 5.33
N THR A 85 -11.90 -9.52 5.55
CA THR A 85 -11.30 -9.51 6.92
C THR A 85 -10.10 -8.57 7.07
N LEU A 86 -9.32 -8.37 5.99
CA LEU A 86 -8.02 -7.71 6.07
C LEU A 86 -8.09 -6.20 6.26
N PHE A 87 -9.06 -5.51 5.66
CA PHE A 87 -9.26 -4.07 5.90
C PHE A 87 -9.45 -3.75 7.39
N ARG A 88 -10.19 -4.58 8.13
CA ARG A 88 -10.41 -4.37 9.56
C ARG A 88 -9.12 -4.52 10.36
N TRP A 89 -8.33 -5.56 10.08
CA TRP A 89 -7.02 -5.76 10.73
C TRP A 89 -6.06 -4.59 10.45
N GLN A 90 -6.00 -4.12 9.19
CA GLN A 90 -5.18 -2.98 8.78
C GLN A 90 -5.54 -1.71 9.56
N MET A 91 -6.84 -1.42 9.70
CA MET A 91 -7.30 -0.27 10.46
C MET A 91 -7.01 -0.39 11.96
N ILE A 92 -7.06 -1.60 12.53
CA ILE A 92 -6.67 -1.84 13.92
C ILE A 92 -5.17 -1.56 14.11
N LYS A 93 -4.31 -2.11 13.24
CA LYS A 93 -2.86 -1.91 13.31
C LYS A 93 -2.48 -0.43 13.13
N LEU A 94 -3.13 0.25 12.18
CA LEU A 94 -2.95 1.68 11.96
C LEU A 94 -3.32 2.50 13.20
N ASN A 95 -4.49 2.22 13.80
CA ASN A 95 -4.94 2.88 15.02
C ASN A 95 -4.02 2.61 16.22
N TYR A 96 -3.46 1.41 16.32
CA TYR A 96 -2.46 1.08 17.34
C TYR A 96 -1.21 1.95 17.16
N ASN A 97 -0.67 2.02 15.94
CA ASN A 97 0.51 2.83 15.65
C ASN A 97 0.27 4.30 16.05
N LEU A 98 -0.89 4.86 15.70
CA LEU A 98 -1.24 6.24 16.05
C LEU A 98 -1.32 6.52 17.55
N LYS A 99 -1.86 5.59 18.35
CA LYS A 99 -2.11 5.82 19.79
C LYS A 99 -0.86 5.65 20.65
N TYR A 100 0.08 4.82 20.23
CA TYR A 100 1.21 4.40 21.06
C TYR A 100 2.56 4.88 20.54
N THR A 101 2.57 5.78 19.54
CA THR A 101 3.78 6.52 19.14
C THR A 101 3.58 8.02 19.20
N HIS A 102 3.71 8.55 20.42
CA HIS A 102 4.00 9.95 20.70
C HIS A 102 5.23 10.01 21.62
#